data_AF-A0A816H817-F1
#
_entry.id   AF-A0A816H817-F1
#
_cell.length_a   1.000
_cell.length_b   1.000
_cell.length_c   1.000
_cell.angle_alpha   90.00
_cell.angle_beta   90.00
_cell.angle_gamma   90.00
#
_symmetry.space_group_name_H-M   'P 1'
#
loop_
_entity.id
_entity.type
_entity.pdbx_description
1 polymer ?
#
loop_
_entity_poly.entity_id
_entity_poly.type
_entity_poly.pdbx_seq_one_letter_code
_entity_poly.pdbx_strand_id
1 'polypeptide(L)' 'MLNRGLRSLDMEAMTKLGFFIRHLHRQLEQLHQEQSANFQTAFTVYRGQGMTKEDFQNLLDSKGGLLSFNNFLST' A
#
# COMPACT_ATOMS: atom_id res chain seq x y z
N MET A 1 9.74 -7.85 5.01
CA MET A 1 9.09 -8.30 6.26
C MET A 1 7.84 -7.48 6.57
N LEU A 2 7.91 -6.15 6.65
CA LEU A 2 6.75 -5.30 6.97
C LEU A 2 5.54 -5.50 6.04
N ASN A 3 5.68 -5.20 4.74
CA ASN A 3 4.57 -5.33 3.79
C ASN A 3 4.03 -6.76 3.68
N ARG A 4 4.89 -7.77 3.91
CA ARG A 4 4.45 -9.16 3.97
C ARG A 4 3.58 -9.40 5.21
N GLY A 5 4.04 -8.99 6.38
CA GLY A 5 3.28 -9.12 7.64
C GLY A 5 1.96 -8.37 7.61
N LEU A 6 1.95 -7.15 7.06
CA LEU A 6 0.72 -6.38 6.83
C LEU A 6 -0.24 -7.08 5.86
N ARG A 7 0.28 -7.62 4.75
CA ARG A 7 -0.54 -8.31 3.74
C ARG A 7 -1.12 -9.63 4.27
N SER A 8 -0.39 -10.35 5.11
CA SER A 8 -0.85 -11.60 5.74
C SER A 8 -1.54 -11.39 7.08
N LEU A 9 -1.70 -10.14 7.54
CA LEU A 9 -2.24 -9.79 8.86
C LEU A 9 -1.54 -10.55 10.01
N ASP A 10 -0.22 -10.68 9.91
CA ASP A 10 0.61 -11.32 10.93
C ASP A 10 0.70 -10.40 12.15
N MET A 11 -0.11 -10.71 13.17
CA MET A 11 -0.21 -9.93 14.40
C MET A 11 1.11 -9.84 15.15
N GLU A 12 1.90 -10.90 15.20
CA GLU A 12 3.18 -10.89 15.90
C GLU A 12 4.16 -9.92 15.23
N ALA A 13 4.25 -10.01 13.89
CA ALA A 13 5.08 -9.08 13.11
C ALA A 13 4.58 -7.63 13.23
N MET A 14 3.26 -7.41 13.20
CA MET A 14 2.66 -6.08 13.34
C MET A 14 2.92 -5.47 14.71
N THR A 15 2.80 -6.25 15.79
CA THR A 15 3.11 -5.78 17.14
C THR A 15 4.58 -5.44 17.29
N LYS A 16 5.50 -6.31 16.81
CA LYS A 16 6.94 -6.07 16.86
C LYS A 16 7.37 -4.84 16.05
N LEU A 17 6.73 -4.61 14.91
CA LEU A 17 7.02 -3.49 14.02
C LEU A 17 6.13 -2.27 14.25
N GLY A 18 5.26 -2.26 15.28
CA GLY A 18 4.23 -1.24 15.46
C GLY A 18 4.78 0.18 15.54
N PHE A 19 5.87 0.38 16.28
CA PHE A 19 6.57 1.67 16.35
C PHE A 19 7.09 2.11 14.98
N PHE A 20 7.67 1.18 14.22
CA PHE A 20 8.18 1.46 12.88
C PHE A 20 7.06 1.80 11.89
N ILE A 21 5.94 1.06 11.93
CA ILE A 21 4.75 1.33 11.10
C ILE A 21 4.23 2.75 11.35
N ARG A 22 4.06 3.12 12.62
CA ARG A 22 3.61 4.46 13.00
C ARG A 22 4.57 5.54 12.55
N HIS A 23 5.87 5.31 12.71
CA HIS A 23 6.89 6.27 12.31
C HIS A 23 6.92 6.45 10.79
N LEU A 24 6.91 5.34 10.03
CA LEU A 24 6.87 5.36 8.57
C LEU A 24 5.63 6.09 8.05
N HIS A 25 4.45 5.79 8.60
CA HIS A 25 3.21 6.45 8.21
C HIS A 25 3.29 7.97 8.41
N ARG A 26 3.78 8.44 9.56
CA ARG A 26 3.96 9.87 9.84
C ARG A 26 4.93 10.55 8.89
N GLN A 27 6.04 9.89 8.55
CA GLN A 27 6.99 10.43 7.57
C GLN A 27 6.37 10.56 6.19
N LEU A 28 5.59 9.55 5.76
CA LEU A 28 4.88 9.61 4.48
C LEU A 28 3.85 10.73 4.46
N GLU A 29 3.12 10.97 5.55
CA GLU A 29 2.19 12.11 5.66
C GLU A 29 2.91 13.45 5.53
N GLN A 30 4.05 13.61 6.20
CA GLN A 30 4.85 14.84 6.11
C GLN A 30 5.36 15.06 4.68
N LEU A 31 5.96 14.04 4.06
CA LEU A 31 6.45 14.12 2.68
C LEU A 31 5.31 14.37 1.69
N HIS A 32 4.14 13.78 1.92
CA HIS A 32 2.97 14.04 1.10
C HIS A 32 2.50 15.50 1.22
N GLN A 33 2.49 16.07 2.42
CA GLN A 33 2.17 17.49 2.61
C GLN A 33 3.17 18.39 1.86
N GLU A 34 4.47 18.12 1.99
CA GLU A 34 5.54 18.84 1.27
C GLU A 34 5.40 18.72 -0.25
N GLN A 35 5.07 17.53 -0.76
CA GLN A 35 4.86 17.29 -2.19
C GLN A 35 3.58 17.95 -2.69
N SER A 36 2.49 17.89 -1.93
CA SER A 36 1.17 18.42 -2.31
C SER A 36 1.16 19.94 -2.46
N ALA A 37 2.04 20.64 -1.73
CA ALA A 37 2.26 22.07 -1.92
C ALA A 37 2.74 22.40 -3.35
N ASN A 38 3.50 21.49 -3.98
CA ASN A 38 4.06 21.65 -5.32
C ASN A 38 3.25 20.93 -6.41
N PHE A 39 2.53 19.86 -6.06
CA PHE A 39 1.74 19.01 -6.96
C PHE A 39 0.31 18.86 -6.45
N GLN A 40 -0.58 19.75 -6.90
CA GLN A 40 -1.98 19.80 -6.47
C GLN A 40 -2.90 18.86 -7.26
N THR A 41 -2.38 18.20 -8.28
CA THR A 41 -3.17 17.37 -9.20
C THR A 41 -2.81 15.91 -9.06
N ALA A 42 -3.82 15.04 -9.15
CA ALA A 42 -3.61 13.61 -9.30
C ALA A 42 -2.74 13.34 -10.54
N PHE A 43 -1.83 12.38 -10.41
CA PHE A 43 -0.94 11.96 -11.50
C PHE A 43 -0.93 10.43 -11.59
N THR A 44 -0.56 9.94 -12.77
CA THR A 44 -0.51 8.50 -13.04
C THR A 44 0.84 7.94 -12.61
N VAL A 45 0.80 6.80 -11.93
CA VAL A 45 1.97 6.04 -11.45
C VAL A 45 1.85 4.58 -11.86
N TYR A 46 2.95 3.83 -11.84
CA TYR A 46 3.00 2.48 -12.43
C TYR A 46 3.62 1.48 -11.47
N ARG A 47 2.84 0.46 -11.10
CA ARG A 47 3.30 -0.63 -10.23
C ARG A 47 3.26 -1.97 -10.95
N GLY A 48 4.42 -2.61 -11.07
CA GLY A 48 4.52 -4.03 -11.41
C GLY A 48 4.23 -4.91 -10.19
N GLN A 49 3.40 -5.95 -10.35
CA GLN A 49 3.09 -6.89 -9.28
C GLN A 49 2.91 -8.30 -9.85
N GLY A 50 3.70 -9.25 -9.36
CA GLY A 50 3.47 -10.67 -9.61
C GLY A 50 2.19 -11.13 -8.91
N MET A 51 1.38 -11.92 -9.61
CA MET A 51 0.06 -12.37 -9.19
C MET A 51 -0.20 -13.79 -9.70
N THR A 52 -0.97 -14.58 -8.95
CA THR A 52 -1.42 -15.88 -9.45
C THR A 52 -2.47 -15.69 -10.55
N LYS A 53 -2.66 -16.71 -11.40
CA LYS A 53 -3.70 -16.64 -12.44
C LYS A 53 -5.10 -16.50 -11.84
N GLU A 54 -5.34 -17.14 -10.69
CA GLU A 54 -6.61 -17.08 -9.97
C GLU A 54 -6.88 -15.68 -9.42
N ASP A 55 -5.92 -15.09 -8.68
CA ASP A 55 -6.04 -13.72 -8.18
C ASP A 55 -6.26 -12.73 -9.34
N PHE A 56 -5.61 -12.95 -10.49
CA PHE A 56 -5.78 -12.11 -11.67
C PHE A 56 -7.19 -12.23 -12.26
N GLN A 57 -7.75 -13.44 -12.32
CA GLN A 57 -9.12 -13.63 -12.78
C GLN A 57 -10.12 -12.97 -11.83
N ASN A 58 -9.96 -13.13 -10.52
CA ASN A 58 -10.79 -12.46 -9.51
C ASN A 58 -10.75 -10.94 -9.67
N LEU A 59 -9.58 -10.38 -9.99
CA LEU A 59 -9.43 -8.95 -10.27
C LEU A 59 -10.22 -8.52 -11.52
N LEU A 60 -10.14 -9.29 -12.61
CA LEU A 60 -10.89 -9.01 -13.84
C LEU A 60 -12.40 -9.08 -13.62
N ASP A 61 -12.86 -10.05 -12.84
CA ASP A 61 -14.29 -10.25 -12.53
C ASP A 61 -14.83 -9.14 -11.62
N SER A 62 -13.96 -8.52 -10.81
CA SER A 62 -14.29 -7.37 -9.94
C SER A 62 -14.22 -6.01 -10.63
N LYS A 63 -14.07 -5.95 -11.96
CA LYS A 63 -13.90 -4.69 -12.70
C LYS A 63 -15.05 -3.70 -12.43
N GLY A 64 -14.69 -2.46 -12.12
CA GLY A 64 -15.64 -1.42 -11.68
C GLY A 64 -15.85 -1.38 -10.15
N GLY A 65 -15.33 -2.35 -9.40
CA GLY A 65 -15.27 -2.34 -7.95
C GLY A 65 -14.09 -1.55 -7.38
N LEU A 66 -13.89 -1.66 -6.06
CA LEU A 66 -12.79 -1.03 -5.31
C LEU A 66 -11.74 -2.06 -4.91
N LEU A 67 -10.48 -1.62 -4.85
CA LEU A 67 -9.36 -2.41 -4.34
C LEU A 67 -8.85 -1.82 -3.03
N SER A 68 -8.72 -2.65 -2.00
CA SER A 68 -8.13 -2.29 -0.72
C SER A 68 -6.80 -3.00 -0.52
N PHE A 69 -5.82 -2.29 0.05
CA PHE A 69 -4.52 -2.86 0.39
C PHE A 69 -4.25 -2.66 1.88
N ASN A 70 -3.81 -3.72 2.55
CA ASN A 70 -3.44 -3.66 3.97
C ASN A 70 -1.98 -3.22 4.19
N ASN A 71 -1.21 -3.10 3.11
CA ASN A 71 0.21 -2.78 3.13
C ASN A 71 0.52 -1.45 2.43
N PHE A 72 1.68 -0.87 2.72
CA PHE A 72 2.15 0.31 2.01
C PHE A 72 2.43 0.00 0.53
N LEU A 73 2.02 0.92 -0.35
CA LEU A 73 2.26 0.83 -1.77
C LEU A 73 3.52 1.60 -2.17
N SER A 74 4.17 1.10 -3.20
CA SER A 74 5.24 1.73 -3.95
C SER A 74 4.86 1.57 -5.42
N THR A 75 4.96 2.67 -6.16
CA THR A 75 4.34 2.93 -7.46
C THR A 75 5.25 3.78 -8.32
#